data_AF-A0A3M7PQF8-F1
#
_entry.id   AF-A0A3M7PQF8-F1
#
_cell.length_a   1.000
_cell.length_b   1.000
_cell.length_c   1.000
_cell.angle_alpha   90.00
_cell.angle_beta   90.00
_cell.angle_gamma   90.00
#
_symmetry.space_group_name_H-M   'P 1'
#
loop_
_entity.id
_entity.type
_entity.pdbx_description
1 polymer ?
#
loop_
_entity_poly.entity_id
_entity_poly.type
_entity_poly.pdbx_seq_one_letter_code
_entity_poly.pdbx_strand_id
1 'polypeptide(L)'
;MIKKFIFKLIIFLTVLTGILVMCLETYPDLNEKYSTHFHIIDNVCILIYLIEFIYKINDEHLAYFKDIWNLVDFFTLIVSLIDSIIVVSVSFSIESVESALLMESELNQSLILNGKKSNEEISNLSNVFKILKVLRIFRALKALRLLRTIKLLFSLKIILKTCSKSFRSLSAILVLITLTLFNFSVVGCGLFSDLDEKKFGIIEYFIMLNLFIAVLVDNFNLSLENGKINFCLNSSLKRTSKFDKIYS
;
A
#
# COMPACT_ATOMS: atom_id res chain seq x y z
N MET A 1 -35.82 -19.40 -0.54
CA MET A 1 -35.12 -19.08 0.72
C MET A 1 -33.89 -19.96 0.94
N ILE A 2 -34.04 -21.29 0.89
CA ILE A 2 -32.97 -22.28 1.12
C ILE A 2 -31.79 -22.13 0.14
N LYS A 3 -32.06 -21.99 -1.18
CA LYS A 3 -30.99 -21.77 -2.17
C LYS A 3 -30.11 -20.53 -1.88
N LYS A 4 -30.73 -19.43 -1.44
CA LYS A 4 -30.03 -18.18 -1.06
C LYS A 4 -29.23 -18.33 0.24
N PHE A 5 -29.66 -19.20 1.16
CA PHE A 5 -28.94 -19.48 2.40
C PHE A 5 -27.73 -20.39 2.15
N ILE A 6 -27.92 -21.49 1.41
CA ILE A 6 -26.84 -22.42 1.04
C ILE A 6 -25.76 -21.69 0.26
N PHE A 7 -26.15 -20.83 -0.67
CA PHE A 7 -25.19 -20.02 -1.43
C PHE A 7 -24.34 -19.12 -0.53
N LYS A 8 -24.96 -18.41 0.44
CA LYS A 8 -24.22 -17.59 1.42
C LYS A 8 -23.33 -18.43 2.32
N LEU A 9 -23.74 -19.64 2.69
CA LEU A 9 -22.96 -20.56 3.51
C LEU A 9 -21.72 -21.05 2.78
N ILE A 10 -21.83 -21.37 1.49
CA ILE A 10 -20.69 -21.78 0.65
C ILE A 10 -19.67 -20.65 0.58
N ILE A 11 -20.11 -19.41 0.30
CA ILE A 11 -19.22 -18.23 0.28
C ILE A 11 -18.50 -18.06 1.62
N PHE A 12 -19.24 -18.23 2.72
CA PHE A 12 -18.66 -18.14 4.06
C PHE A 12 -17.58 -19.17 4.30
N LEU A 13 -17.84 -20.43 3.97
CA LEU A 13 -16.85 -21.49 4.13
C LEU A 13 -15.62 -21.24 3.25
N THR A 14 -15.79 -20.85 1.98
CA THR A 14 -14.66 -20.57 1.08
C THR A 14 -13.81 -19.39 1.56
N VAL A 15 -14.43 -18.30 2.00
CA VAL A 15 -13.71 -17.14 2.55
C VAL A 15 -13.00 -17.50 3.87
N LEU A 16 -13.67 -18.26 4.75
CA LEU A 16 -13.10 -18.70 6.02
C LEU A 16 -11.88 -19.60 5.79
N THR A 17 -11.99 -20.59 4.90
CA THR A 17 -10.88 -21.48 4.53
C THR A 17 -9.73 -20.68 3.92
N GLY A 18 -10.02 -19.72 3.04
CA GLY A 18 -8.98 -18.87 2.44
C GLY A 18 -8.23 -18.01 3.45
N ILE A 19 -8.91 -17.45 4.45
CA ILE A 19 -8.28 -16.67 5.53
C ILE A 19 -7.44 -17.58 6.44
N LEU A 20 -7.95 -18.77 6.76
CA LEU A 20 -7.25 -19.74 7.59
C LEU A 20 -5.94 -20.19 6.92
N VAL A 21 -5.97 -20.46 5.62
CA VAL A 21 -4.78 -20.79 4.83
C VAL A 21 -3.78 -19.64 4.85
N MET A 22 -4.23 -18.39 4.63
CA MET A 22 -3.34 -17.23 4.70
C MET A 22 -2.74 -17.01 6.09
N CYS A 23 -3.52 -17.25 7.15
CA CYS A 23 -3.07 -17.18 8.53
C CYS A 23 -1.98 -18.22 8.81
N LEU A 24 -2.17 -19.46 8.35
CA LEU A 24 -1.19 -20.53 8.51
C LEU A 24 0.09 -20.27 7.70
N GLU A 25 -0.02 -19.72 6.49
CA GLU A 25 1.14 -19.36 5.65
C GLU A 25 2.02 -18.26 6.28
N THR A 26 1.44 -17.44 7.15
CA THR A 26 2.17 -16.35 7.84
C THR A 26 3.15 -16.90 8.89
N TYR A 27 2.97 -18.12 9.39
CA TYR A 27 3.86 -18.73 10.38
C TYR A 27 5.07 -19.41 9.69
N PRO A 28 6.32 -18.96 9.94
CA PRO A 28 7.50 -19.44 9.21
C PRO A 28 7.77 -20.94 9.42
N ASP A 29 7.61 -21.43 10.65
CA ASP A 29 7.87 -22.84 11.02
C ASP A 29 6.95 -23.85 10.32
N LEU A 30 5.73 -23.43 9.98
CA LEU A 30 4.75 -24.27 9.28
C LEU A 30 4.91 -24.17 7.76
N ASN A 31 5.33 -23.00 7.27
CA ASN A 31 5.50 -22.77 5.85
C ASN A 31 6.66 -23.60 5.27
N GLU A 32 7.79 -23.73 5.98
CA GLU A 32 8.92 -24.56 5.49
C GLU A 32 8.54 -26.04 5.29
N LYS A 33 7.64 -26.58 6.13
CA LYS A 33 7.26 -27.99 6.07
C LYS A 33 6.09 -28.30 5.13
N TYR A 34 5.18 -27.34 4.90
CA TYR A 34 3.93 -27.56 4.16
C TYR A 34 3.68 -26.56 3.01
N SER A 35 4.68 -25.78 2.59
CA SER A 35 4.56 -24.76 1.52
C SER A 35 3.81 -25.26 0.27
N THR A 36 4.15 -26.45 -0.24
CA THR A 36 3.51 -27.03 -1.42
C THR A 36 2.01 -27.27 -1.23
N HIS A 37 1.61 -27.74 -0.05
CA HIS A 37 0.19 -28.00 0.24
C HIS A 37 -0.60 -26.69 0.36
N PHE A 38 -0.01 -25.63 0.92
CA PHE A 38 -0.68 -24.32 1.00
C PHE A 38 -0.94 -23.73 -0.39
N HIS A 39 0.01 -23.83 -1.31
CA HIS A 39 -0.17 -23.34 -2.68
C HIS A 39 -1.26 -24.09 -3.44
N ILE A 40 -1.35 -25.42 -3.28
CA ILE A 40 -2.42 -26.22 -3.90
C ILE A 40 -3.78 -25.79 -3.35
N ILE A 41 -3.90 -25.58 -2.04
CA ILE A 41 -5.16 -25.19 -1.40
C ILE A 41 -5.59 -23.77 -1.84
N ASP A 42 -4.67 -22.80 -1.92
CA ASP A 42 -5.00 -21.44 -2.40
C ASP A 42 -5.52 -21.47 -3.84
N ASN A 43 -4.89 -22.28 -4.72
CA ASN A 43 -5.34 -22.45 -6.11
C ASN A 43 -6.74 -23.08 -6.20
N VAL A 44 -7.03 -24.10 -5.38
CA VAL A 44 -8.37 -24.70 -5.31
C VAL A 44 -9.41 -23.69 -4.81
N CYS A 45 -9.07 -22.86 -3.82
CA CYS A 45 -9.97 -21.79 -3.34
C CYS A 45 -10.28 -20.77 -4.43
N ILE A 46 -9.29 -20.38 -5.24
CA ILE A 46 -9.48 -19.47 -6.39
C ILE A 46 -10.42 -20.11 -7.42
N LEU A 47 -10.29 -21.41 -7.69
CA LEU A 47 -11.16 -22.13 -8.63
C LEU A 47 -12.62 -22.15 -8.15
N ILE A 48 -12.86 -22.46 -6.88
CA ILE A 48 -14.21 -22.43 -6.29
C ILE A 48 -14.82 -21.03 -6.41
N TYR A 49 -14.01 -20.01 -6.15
CA TYR A 49 -14.43 -18.62 -6.24
C TYR A 49 -14.71 -18.17 -7.70
N LEU A 50 -14.00 -18.71 -8.69
CA LEU A 50 -14.30 -18.51 -10.11
C LEU A 50 -15.67 -19.08 -10.48
N ILE A 51 -15.96 -20.30 -10.04
CA ILE A 51 -17.25 -20.96 -10.27
C ILE A 51 -18.40 -20.13 -9.65
N GLU A 52 -18.20 -19.62 -8.44
CA GLU A 52 -19.15 -18.74 -7.76
C GLU A 52 -19.40 -17.45 -8.55
N PHE A 53 -18.35 -16.82 -9.09
CA PHE A 53 -18.47 -15.62 -9.91
C PHE A 53 -19.29 -15.88 -11.18
N ILE A 54 -19.03 -17.00 -11.87
CA ILE A 54 -19.80 -17.42 -13.05
C ILE A 54 -21.28 -17.62 -12.69
N TYR A 55 -21.56 -18.17 -11.50
CA TYR A 55 -22.94 -18.35 -11.05
C TYR A 55 -23.63 -16.99 -10.80
N LYS A 56 -22.95 -16.03 -10.16
CA LYS A 56 -23.52 -14.69 -9.87
C LYS A 56 -23.79 -13.88 -11.14
N ILE A 57 -22.89 -13.92 -12.12
CA ILE A 57 -23.05 -13.14 -13.35
C ILE A 57 -24.20 -13.67 -14.22
N ASN A 58 -24.48 -14.97 -14.16
CA ASN A 58 -25.61 -15.58 -14.86
C ASN A 58 -26.97 -15.22 -14.23
N ASP A 59 -27.05 -15.01 -12.92
CA ASP A 59 -28.32 -14.68 -12.24
C ASP A 59 -28.63 -13.17 -12.28
N GLU A 60 -27.60 -12.32 -12.09
CA GLU A 60 -27.80 -10.87 -11.93
C GLU A 60 -27.43 -10.03 -13.17
N HIS A 61 -26.77 -10.62 -14.17
CA HIS A 61 -26.34 -9.95 -15.41
C HIS A 61 -25.78 -8.53 -15.18
N LEU A 62 -26.43 -7.49 -15.73
CA LEU A 62 -26.05 -6.07 -15.59
C LEU A 62 -26.37 -5.47 -14.22
N ALA A 63 -27.26 -6.09 -13.44
CA ALA A 63 -27.54 -5.65 -12.07
C ALA A 63 -26.36 -5.94 -11.13
N TYR A 64 -25.53 -6.94 -11.46
CA TYR A 64 -24.31 -7.27 -10.73
C TYR A 64 -23.39 -6.06 -10.54
N PHE A 65 -23.21 -5.25 -11.59
CA PHE A 65 -22.29 -4.09 -11.57
C PHE A 65 -22.84 -2.89 -10.80
N LYS A 66 -24.13 -2.86 -10.45
CA LYS A 66 -24.70 -1.77 -9.64
C LYS A 66 -24.33 -1.89 -8.16
N ASP A 67 -24.07 -3.11 -7.70
CA ASP A 67 -23.65 -3.35 -6.33
C ASP A 67 -22.12 -3.19 -6.19
N ILE A 68 -21.71 -2.15 -5.47
CA ILE A 68 -20.30 -1.85 -5.16
C ILE A 68 -19.57 -3.07 -4.58
N TRP A 69 -20.27 -3.88 -3.77
CA TRP A 69 -19.72 -5.07 -3.14
C TRP A 69 -19.53 -6.26 -4.09
N ASN A 70 -20.25 -6.30 -5.20
CA ASN A 70 -20.03 -7.26 -6.27
C ASN A 70 -18.85 -6.81 -7.15
N LEU A 71 -18.73 -5.50 -7.40
CA LEU A 71 -17.60 -4.91 -8.12
C LEU A 71 -16.26 -5.11 -7.40
N VAL A 72 -16.22 -4.96 -6.07
CA VAL A 72 -15.03 -5.29 -5.26
C VAL A 72 -14.68 -6.78 -5.36
N ASP A 73 -15.68 -7.67 -5.33
CA ASP A 73 -15.51 -9.12 -5.46
C ASP A 73 -14.82 -9.46 -6.80
N PHE A 74 -15.34 -8.90 -7.89
CA PHE A 74 -14.83 -9.04 -9.25
C PHE A 74 -13.39 -8.55 -9.36
N PHE A 75 -13.08 -7.36 -8.83
CA PHE A 75 -11.72 -6.84 -8.85
C PHE A 75 -10.75 -7.75 -8.09
N THR A 76 -11.15 -8.21 -6.90
CA THR A 76 -10.33 -9.16 -6.13
C THR A 76 -10.18 -10.51 -6.84
N LEU A 77 -11.15 -10.94 -7.67
CA LEU A 77 -11.03 -12.12 -8.53
C LEU A 77 -9.88 -11.94 -9.52
N ILE A 78 -9.90 -10.81 -10.24
CA ILE A 78 -8.91 -10.47 -11.25
C ILE A 78 -7.52 -10.40 -10.64
N VAL A 79 -7.35 -9.70 -9.52
CA VAL A 79 -6.08 -9.62 -8.80
C VAL A 79 -5.55 -11.02 -8.46
N SER A 80 -6.44 -11.93 -8.03
CA SER A 80 -6.06 -13.29 -7.66
C SER A 80 -5.68 -14.16 -8.86
N LEU A 81 -6.35 -13.98 -10.01
CA LEU A 81 -5.97 -14.65 -11.26
C LEU A 81 -4.63 -14.14 -11.78
N ILE A 82 -4.41 -12.82 -11.74
CA ILE A 82 -3.15 -12.22 -12.16
C ILE A 82 -1.99 -12.76 -11.31
N ASP A 83 -2.15 -12.79 -9.97
CA ASP A 83 -1.13 -13.35 -9.06
C ASP A 83 -0.83 -14.81 -9.39
N SER A 84 -1.86 -15.65 -9.60
CA SER A 84 -1.70 -17.07 -9.96
C SER A 84 -0.98 -17.25 -11.30
N ILE A 85 -1.34 -16.48 -12.33
CA ILE A 85 -0.71 -16.52 -13.66
C ILE A 85 0.76 -16.10 -13.58
N ILE A 86 1.08 -15.06 -12.81
CA ILE A 86 2.45 -14.60 -12.61
C ILE A 86 3.29 -15.70 -11.95
N VAL A 87 2.79 -16.33 -10.87
CA VAL A 87 3.51 -17.39 -10.17
C VAL A 87 3.79 -18.57 -11.11
N VAL A 88 2.79 -19.02 -11.87
CA VAL A 88 2.97 -20.11 -12.85
C VAL A 88 4.00 -19.74 -13.93
N SER A 89 3.94 -18.52 -14.45
CA SER A 89 4.87 -18.04 -15.49
C SER A 89 6.32 -17.99 -14.98
N VAL A 90 6.51 -17.58 -13.73
CA VAL A 90 7.82 -17.52 -13.09
C VAL A 90 8.35 -18.93 -12.80
N SER A 91 7.52 -19.83 -12.27
CA SER A 91 7.90 -21.23 -12.04
C SER A 91 8.35 -21.92 -13.32
N PHE A 92 7.61 -21.74 -14.42
CA PHE A 92 7.98 -22.26 -15.74
C PHE A 92 9.30 -21.67 -16.25
N SER A 93 9.52 -20.36 -16.04
CA SER A 93 10.76 -19.70 -16.46
C SER A 93 11.97 -20.23 -15.69
N ILE A 94 11.85 -20.47 -14.39
CA ILE A 94 12.95 -21.00 -13.57
C ILE A 94 13.30 -22.43 -14.00
N GLU A 95 12.31 -23.28 -14.23
CA GLU A 95 12.54 -24.66 -14.70
C GLU A 95 13.18 -24.69 -16.10
N SER A 96 12.83 -23.75 -16.97
CA SER A 96 13.47 -23.59 -18.29
C SER A 96 14.94 -23.13 -18.21
N VAL A 97 15.27 -22.30 -17.21
CA VAL A 97 16.65 -21.83 -16.98
C VAL A 97 17.50 -22.89 -16.30
N GLU A 98 16.94 -23.63 -15.35
CA GLU A 98 17.63 -24.73 -14.67
C GLU A 98 17.96 -25.85 -15.66
N SER A 99 17.01 -26.24 -16.52
CA SER A 99 17.26 -27.20 -17.59
C SER A 99 18.28 -26.72 -18.63
N ALA A 100 18.30 -25.42 -18.97
CA ALA A 100 19.31 -24.84 -19.85
C ALA A 100 20.72 -24.78 -19.19
N LEU A 101 20.79 -24.43 -17.90
CA LEU A 101 22.04 -24.39 -17.13
C LEU A 101 22.66 -25.78 -16.94
N LEU A 102 21.83 -26.80 -16.72
CA LEU A 102 22.31 -28.19 -16.65
C LEU A 102 22.91 -28.62 -17.99
N MET A 103 22.35 -28.17 -19.12
CA MET A 103 22.87 -28.42 -20.46
C MET A 103 24.18 -27.67 -20.77
N GLU A 104 24.36 -26.47 -20.19
CA GLU A 104 25.56 -25.64 -20.40
C GLU A 104 26.75 -26.07 -19.50
N SER A 105 26.49 -26.80 -18.42
CA SER A 105 27.52 -27.31 -17.50
C SER A 105 28.50 -28.30 -18.15
N GLU A 106 28.11 -28.95 -19.25
CA GLU A 106 28.98 -29.87 -20.01
C GLU A 106 29.90 -29.14 -21.02
N LEU A 107 29.70 -27.84 -21.30
CA LEU A 107 30.38 -27.14 -22.42
C LEU A 107 31.35 -26.02 -21.98
N ASN A 108 31.46 -25.73 -20.68
CA ASN A 108 32.21 -24.59 -20.15
C ASN A 108 33.73 -24.75 -20.03
N GLN A 109 34.33 -25.70 -20.75
CA GLN A 109 35.80 -25.75 -20.85
C GLN A 109 36.38 -25.05 -22.09
N SER A 110 35.54 -24.45 -22.93
CA SER A 110 35.99 -23.55 -23.99
C SER A 110 34.88 -22.56 -24.35
N LEU A 111 35.02 -21.26 -24.04
CA LEU A 111 34.47 -20.11 -24.79
C LEU A 111 34.58 -18.79 -24.00
N ILE A 112 35.82 -18.38 -23.68
CA ILE A 112 36.14 -17.05 -23.10
C ILE A 112 36.03 -15.92 -24.15
N LEU A 113 35.49 -16.15 -25.36
CA LEU A 113 35.53 -15.18 -26.48
C LEU A 113 34.24 -14.35 -26.74
N ASN A 114 33.21 -14.40 -25.89
CA ASN A 114 31.93 -13.71 -26.15
C ASN A 114 31.60 -12.55 -25.16
N GLY A 115 32.60 -11.83 -24.66
CA GLY A 115 32.44 -10.78 -23.64
C GLY A 115 31.64 -9.52 -24.02
N LYS A 116 31.10 -9.42 -25.26
CA LYS A 116 30.32 -8.26 -25.71
C LYS A 116 28.82 -8.51 -25.81
N LYS A 117 28.41 -9.75 -26.10
CA LYS A 117 27.00 -10.18 -26.15
C LYS A 117 26.41 -10.39 -24.75
N SER A 118 27.25 -10.79 -23.81
CA SER A 118 26.89 -11.01 -22.40
C SER A 118 26.44 -9.72 -21.69
N ASN A 119 27.01 -8.55 -21.99
CA ASN A 119 26.67 -7.31 -21.26
C ASN A 119 25.25 -6.81 -21.55
N GLU A 120 24.73 -7.04 -22.75
CA GLU A 120 23.35 -6.66 -23.13
C GLU A 120 22.34 -7.64 -22.51
N GLU A 121 22.62 -8.94 -22.54
CA GLU A 121 21.84 -9.99 -21.88
C GLU A 121 21.82 -9.81 -20.35
N ILE A 122 22.96 -9.49 -19.72
CA ILE A 122 23.05 -9.21 -18.27
C ILE A 122 22.27 -7.93 -17.91
N SER A 123 22.27 -6.90 -18.77
CA SER A 123 21.52 -5.67 -18.52
C SER A 123 20.00 -5.87 -18.61
N ASN A 124 19.55 -6.66 -19.59
CA ASN A 124 18.15 -7.05 -19.74
C ASN A 124 17.70 -7.93 -18.57
N LEU A 125 18.56 -8.85 -18.13
CA LEU A 125 18.31 -9.69 -16.97
C LEU A 125 18.17 -8.87 -15.67
N SER A 126 19.01 -7.85 -15.46
CA SER A 126 18.89 -6.91 -14.33
C SER A 126 17.55 -6.14 -14.35
N ASN A 127 17.11 -5.71 -15.53
CA ASN A 127 15.81 -5.04 -15.69
C ASN A 127 14.64 -6.00 -15.40
N VAL A 128 14.74 -7.27 -15.83
CA VAL A 128 13.76 -8.31 -15.48
C VAL A 128 13.74 -8.54 -13.96
N PHE A 129 14.89 -8.67 -13.29
CA PHE A 129 14.96 -8.79 -11.84
C PHE A 129 14.36 -7.58 -11.09
N LYS A 130 14.50 -6.36 -11.64
CA LYS A 130 13.82 -5.17 -11.11
C LYS A 130 12.30 -5.27 -11.28
N ILE A 131 11.81 -5.71 -12.44
CA ILE A 131 10.38 -5.98 -12.67
C ILE A 131 9.87 -7.05 -11.68
N LEU A 132 10.61 -8.13 -11.44
CA LEU A 132 10.25 -9.18 -10.48
C LEU A 132 10.10 -8.63 -9.05
N LYS A 133 10.86 -7.60 -8.66
CA LYS A 133 10.66 -6.91 -7.37
C LYS A 133 9.34 -6.15 -7.31
N VAL A 134 8.90 -5.52 -8.40
CA VAL A 134 7.58 -4.87 -8.47
C VAL A 134 6.45 -5.90 -8.39
N LEU A 135 6.66 -7.12 -8.89
CA LEU A 135 5.69 -8.22 -8.73
C LEU A 135 5.42 -8.58 -7.25
N ARG A 136 6.35 -8.24 -6.34
CA ARG A 136 6.14 -8.42 -4.90
C ARG A 136 4.98 -7.56 -4.36
N ILE A 137 4.62 -6.46 -5.03
CA ILE A 137 3.45 -5.64 -4.68
C ILE A 137 2.13 -6.38 -4.95
N PHE A 138 2.07 -7.23 -5.99
CA PHE A 138 0.86 -8.00 -6.32
C PHE A 138 0.53 -9.03 -5.24
N ARG A 139 1.56 -9.57 -4.57
CA ARG A 139 1.36 -10.40 -3.38
C ARG A 139 0.66 -9.66 -2.25
N ALA A 140 0.98 -8.38 -2.01
CA ALA A 140 0.32 -7.58 -0.98
C ALA A 140 -1.17 -7.33 -1.32
N LEU A 141 -1.52 -7.29 -2.61
CA LEU A 141 -2.92 -7.18 -3.04
C LEU A 141 -3.76 -8.42 -2.69
N LYS A 142 -3.16 -9.56 -2.33
CA LYS A 142 -3.91 -10.70 -1.76
C LYS A 142 -4.62 -10.32 -0.46
N ALA A 143 -4.10 -9.36 0.31
CA ALA A 143 -4.77 -8.82 1.49
C ALA A 143 -6.11 -8.13 1.16
N LEU A 144 -6.32 -7.71 -0.10
CA LEU A 144 -7.61 -7.17 -0.57
C LEU A 144 -8.74 -8.20 -0.43
N ARG A 145 -8.41 -9.50 -0.44
CA ARG A 145 -9.38 -10.58 -0.18
C ARG A 145 -10.02 -10.46 1.21
N LEU A 146 -9.35 -9.85 2.19
CA LEU A 146 -9.89 -9.60 3.52
C LEU A 146 -11.10 -8.64 3.50
N LEU A 147 -11.21 -7.76 2.49
CA LEU A 147 -12.39 -6.92 2.34
C LEU A 147 -13.65 -7.74 2.01
N ARG A 148 -13.53 -8.97 1.50
CA ARG A 148 -14.68 -9.84 1.26
C ARG A 148 -15.38 -10.24 2.55
N THR A 149 -14.66 -10.39 3.65
CA THR A 149 -15.23 -10.72 4.97
C THR A 149 -16.24 -9.66 5.42
N ILE A 150 -16.03 -8.41 5.01
CA ILE A 150 -16.92 -7.27 5.32
C ILE A 150 -18.28 -7.44 4.62
N LYS A 151 -18.32 -7.99 3.40
CA LYS A 151 -19.56 -8.28 2.66
C LYS A 151 -20.42 -9.33 3.38
N LEU A 152 -19.76 -10.18 4.15
CA LEU A 152 -20.37 -11.31 4.84
C LEU A 152 -21.07 -10.88 6.13
N LEU A 153 -20.47 -9.91 6.83
CA LEU A 153 -21.08 -9.26 7.97
C LEU A 153 -22.06 -8.19 7.48
N PHE A 154 -23.31 -8.62 7.25
CA PHE A 154 -24.41 -7.74 6.83
C PHE A 154 -24.52 -6.47 7.69
N SER A 155 -24.29 -6.61 9.01
CA SER A 155 -24.26 -5.51 9.97
C SER A 155 -23.14 -4.49 9.69
N LEU A 156 -21.94 -4.96 9.33
CA LEU A 156 -20.83 -4.05 8.98
C LEU A 156 -21.10 -3.31 7.67
N LYS A 157 -21.72 -3.96 6.69
CA LYS A 157 -22.11 -3.30 5.42
C LYS A 157 -23.06 -2.12 5.67
N ILE A 158 -24.02 -2.26 6.59
CA ILE A 158 -24.94 -1.16 6.93
C ILE A 158 -24.17 -0.01 7.58
N ILE A 159 -23.25 -0.31 8.51
CA ILE A 159 -22.45 0.69 9.22
C ILE A 159 -21.51 1.41 8.25
N LEU A 160 -20.81 0.67 7.38
CA LEU A 160 -19.93 1.25 6.35
C LEU A 160 -20.70 2.13 5.38
N LYS A 161 -21.92 1.72 4.99
CA LYS A 161 -22.78 2.53 4.12
C LYS A 161 -23.19 3.84 4.80
N THR A 162 -23.52 3.79 6.09
CA THR A 162 -23.88 4.98 6.87
C THR A 162 -22.66 5.87 7.12
N CYS A 163 -21.51 5.30 7.48
CA CYS A 163 -20.24 6.00 7.65
C CYS A 163 -19.80 6.69 6.36
N SER A 164 -19.86 5.98 5.23
CA SER A 164 -19.55 6.55 3.91
C SER A 164 -20.54 7.65 3.53
N LYS A 165 -21.83 7.53 3.91
CA LYS A 165 -22.81 8.59 3.70
C LYS A 165 -22.46 9.86 4.49
N SER A 166 -21.91 9.73 5.69
CA SER A 166 -21.45 10.85 6.53
C SER A 166 -20.21 11.55 5.97
N PHE A 167 -19.42 10.89 5.13
CA PHE A 167 -18.23 11.50 4.53
C PHE A 167 -18.58 12.75 3.70
N ARG A 168 -19.77 12.78 3.08
CA ARG A 168 -20.24 13.92 2.29
C ARG A 168 -20.49 15.19 3.13
N SER A 169 -20.93 15.06 4.37
CA SER A 169 -21.06 16.22 5.26
C SER A 169 -19.71 16.59 5.87
N LEU A 170 -18.88 15.59 6.18
CA LEU A 170 -17.53 15.82 6.70
C LEU A 170 -16.65 16.58 5.70
N SER A 171 -16.80 16.32 4.39
CA SER A 171 -16.02 17.00 3.36
C SER A 171 -16.26 18.51 3.30
N ALA A 172 -17.47 18.98 3.63
CA ALA A 172 -17.75 20.42 3.68
C ALA A 172 -16.97 21.11 4.81
N ILE A 173 -16.93 20.48 5.98
CA ILE A 173 -16.16 20.96 7.13
C ILE A 173 -14.66 20.89 6.83
N LEU A 174 -14.21 19.81 6.19
CA LEU A 174 -12.81 19.63 5.80
C LEU A 174 -12.36 20.75 4.85
N VAL A 175 -13.16 21.08 3.84
CA VAL A 175 -12.88 22.20 2.91
C VAL A 175 -12.76 23.53 3.68
N LEU A 176 -13.64 23.78 4.64
CA LEU A 176 -13.59 25.01 5.44
C LEU A 176 -12.32 25.08 6.30
N ILE A 177 -11.93 23.96 6.94
CA ILE A 177 -10.69 23.85 7.71
C ILE A 177 -9.49 24.08 6.80
N THR A 178 -9.42 23.42 5.65
CA THR A 178 -8.32 23.60 4.69
C THR A 178 -8.22 25.05 4.20
N LEU A 179 -9.34 25.70 3.90
CA LEU A 179 -9.37 27.11 3.49
C LEU A 179 -8.86 28.03 4.61
N THR A 180 -9.29 27.75 5.84
CA THR A 180 -8.83 28.51 7.02
C THR A 180 -7.33 28.35 7.24
N LEU A 181 -6.82 27.11 7.17
CA LEU A 181 -5.38 26.82 7.29
C LEU A 181 -4.58 27.46 6.14
N PHE A 182 -5.13 27.52 4.94
CA PHE A 182 -4.53 28.22 3.80
C PHE A 182 -4.37 29.73 4.07
N ASN A 183 -5.42 30.40 4.56
CA ASN A 183 -5.33 31.82 4.92
C ASN A 183 -4.23 32.07 5.97
N PHE A 184 -4.14 31.22 7.00
CA PHE A 184 -3.09 31.35 8.01
C PHE A 184 -1.70 31.02 7.47
N SER A 185 -1.57 30.11 6.51
CA SER A 185 -0.31 29.81 5.84
C SER A 185 0.22 31.03 5.06
N VAL A 186 -0.66 31.74 4.33
CA VAL A 186 -0.30 32.99 3.62
C VAL A 186 0.17 34.08 4.60
N VAL A 187 -0.56 34.26 5.71
CA VAL A 187 -0.15 35.23 6.76
C VAL A 187 1.18 34.82 7.39
N GLY A 188 1.39 33.53 7.63
CA GLY A 188 2.65 32.99 8.16
C GLY A 188 3.83 33.23 7.22
N CYS A 189 3.65 33.06 5.91
CA CYS A 189 4.69 33.37 4.92
C CYS A 189 5.08 34.85 4.94
N GLY A 190 4.11 35.75 5.11
CA GLY A 190 4.36 37.19 5.21
C GLY A 190 5.04 37.61 6.52
N LEU A 191 4.78 36.89 7.62
CA LEU A 191 5.35 37.22 8.94
C LEU A 191 6.77 36.66 9.13
N PHE A 192 7.09 35.54 8.49
CA PHE A 192 8.36 34.83 8.64
C PHE A 192 9.22 34.84 7.36
N SER A 193 8.91 35.74 6.41
CA SER A 193 9.63 35.89 5.14
C SER A 193 11.13 36.15 5.32
N ASP A 194 11.50 36.81 6.42
CA ASP A 194 12.86 37.28 6.68
C ASP A 194 13.81 36.18 7.18
N LEU A 195 13.29 34.98 7.48
CA LEU A 195 14.08 33.91 8.08
C LEU A 195 14.76 32.99 7.04
N ASP A 196 14.26 32.89 5.80
CA ASP A 196 14.86 32.00 4.77
C ASP A 196 14.49 32.42 3.33
N GLU A 197 15.33 33.26 2.72
CA GLU A 197 15.09 33.90 1.41
C GLU A 197 15.11 32.92 0.20
N LYS A 198 15.59 31.69 0.36
CA LYS A 198 15.92 30.78 -0.77
C LYS A 198 14.93 29.64 -1.05
N LYS A 199 13.83 29.50 -0.31
CA LYS A 199 12.89 28.35 -0.47
C LYS A 199 11.41 28.72 -0.44
N PHE A 200 11.03 29.92 -0.90
CA PHE A 200 9.66 30.46 -0.78
C PHE A 200 8.53 29.49 -1.17
N GLY A 201 8.66 28.71 -2.25
CA GLY A 201 7.62 27.74 -2.64
C GLY A 201 7.54 26.48 -1.76
N ILE A 202 8.65 26.05 -1.15
CA ILE A 202 8.68 24.89 -0.22
C ILE A 202 8.24 25.34 1.19
N ILE A 203 8.46 26.62 1.51
CA ILE A 203 8.14 27.25 2.79
C ILE A 203 6.62 27.32 3.00
N GLU A 204 5.83 27.64 1.97
CA GLU A 204 4.36 27.69 2.08
C GLU A 204 3.76 26.33 2.49
N TYR A 205 4.14 25.25 1.80
CA TYR A 205 3.73 23.89 2.14
C TYR A 205 4.22 23.46 3.52
N PHE A 206 5.44 23.83 3.90
CA PHE A 206 6.01 23.53 5.21
C PHE A 206 5.27 24.24 6.34
N ILE A 207 4.93 25.52 6.17
CA ILE A 207 4.16 26.32 7.13
C ILE A 207 2.73 25.77 7.27
N MET A 208 2.09 25.42 6.15
CA MET A 208 0.74 24.84 6.15
C MET A 208 0.71 23.51 6.91
N LEU A 209 1.67 22.62 6.67
CA LEU A 209 1.78 21.33 7.38
C LEU A 209 2.06 21.53 8.88
N ASN A 210 2.95 22.47 9.23
CA ASN A 210 3.28 22.75 10.63
C ASN A 210 2.08 23.34 11.39
N LEU A 211 1.28 24.17 10.73
CA LEU A 211 0.06 24.73 11.32
C LEU A 211 -1.06 23.68 11.44
N PHE A 212 -1.18 22.79 10.45
CA PHE A 212 -2.07 21.63 10.54
C PHE A 212 -1.70 20.70 11.71
N ILE A 213 -0.40 20.41 11.89
CA ILE A 213 0.11 19.63 13.02
C ILE A 213 -0.17 20.37 14.34
N ALA A 214 0.06 21.68 14.40
CA ALA A 214 -0.20 22.47 15.60
C ALA A 214 -1.69 22.46 16.00
N VAL A 215 -2.61 22.50 15.03
CA VAL A 215 -4.07 22.45 15.25
C VAL A 215 -4.55 21.05 15.64
N LEU A 216 -3.90 19.99 15.16
CA LEU A 216 -4.31 18.60 15.45
C LEU A 216 -3.68 18.00 16.70
N VAL A 217 -2.47 18.41 17.06
CA VAL A 217 -1.63 17.70 18.04
C VAL A 217 -1.62 18.43 19.40
N ASP A 218 -2.23 19.60 19.53
CA ASP A 218 -2.32 20.40 20.77
C ASP A 218 -0.97 20.65 21.49
N ASN A 219 0.17 20.41 20.81
CA ASN A 219 1.52 20.58 21.36
C ASN A 219 2.11 21.98 21.13
N PHE A 220 1.27 22.94 20.73
CA PHE A 220 1.70 24.31 20.43
C PHE A 220 2.39 25.00 21.62
N ASN A 221 1.96 24.68 22.85
CA ASN A 221 2.56 25.21 24.07
C ASN A 221 4.06 24.88 24.18
N LEU A 222 4.46 23.65 23.84
CA LEU A 222 5.86 23.21 23.88
C LEU A 222 6.69 23.90 22.78
N SER A 223 6.12 24.08 21.58
CA SER A 223 6.79 24.78 20.49
C SER A 223 7.00 26.27 20.82
N LEU A 224 6.03 26.92 21.47
CA LEU A 224 6.18 28.30 21.95
C LEU A 224 7.22 28.44 23.04
N GLU A 225 7.24 27.51 24.00
CA GLU A 225 8.17 27.53 25.12
C GLU A 225 9.61 27.35 24.62
N ASN A 226 9.84 26.40 23.71
CA ASN A 226 11.14 26.19 23.06
C ASN A 226 11.58 27.40 22.22
N GLY A 227 10.65 28.07 21.53
CA GLY A 227 10.92 29.30 20.79
C GLY A 227 11.33 30.47 21.70
N LYS A 228 10.62 30.67 22.82
CA LYS A 228 10.94 31.70 23.82
C LYS A 228 12.31 31.48 24.45
N ILE A 229 12.62 30.24 24.82
CA ILE A 229 13.92 29.89 25.41
C ILE A 229 15.06 30.20 24.44
N ASN A 230 14.93 29.81 23.17
CA ASN A 230 15.93 30.09 22.14
C ASN A 230 16.12 31.59 21.90
N PHE A 231 15.03 32.38 21.86
CA PHE A 231 15.12 33.83 21.73
C PHE A 231 15.79 34.49 22.94
N CYS A 232 15.43 34.08 24.17
CA CYS A 232 16.05 34.57 25.40
C CYS A 232 17.55 34.24 25.45
N LEU A 233 17.96 33.01 25.14
CA LEU A 233 19.37 32.60 25.09
C LEU A 233 20.16 33.40 24.06
N ASN A 234 19.62 33.57 22.86
CA ASN A 234 20.29 34.32 21.80
C ASN A 234 20.41 35.81 22.14
N SER A 235 19.41 36.39 22.82
CA SER A 235 19.45 37.77 23.32
C SER A 235 20.46 37.97 24.47
N SER A 236 20.66 36.96 25.31
CA SER A 236 21.65 36.96 26.40
C SER A 236 23.07 36.83 25.87
N LEU A 237 23.30 35.94 24.90
CA LEU A 237 24.60 35.76 24.23
C LEU A 237 25.03 37.00 23.44
N LYS A 238 24.08 37.66 22.76
CA LYS A 238 24.35 38.93 22.05
C LYS A 238 24.65 40.08 23.00
N ARG A 239 24.22 39.98 24.27
CA ARG A 239 24.54 40.95 25.33
C ARG A 239 25.94 40.72 25.88
N THR A 240 26.31 39.48 26.20
CA THR A 240 27.66 39.15 26.70
C THR A 240 28.75 39.39 25.65
N SER A 241 28.50 39.05 24.38
CA SER A 241 29.48 39.33 23.30
C SER A 241 29.68 40.82 23.02
N LYS A 242 28.72 41.68 23.39
CA LYS A 242 28.83 43.14 23.27
C LYS A 242 29.59 43.73 24.46
N PHE A 243 29.53 43.10 25.64
CA PHE A 243 30.37 43.45 26.78
C PHE A 243 31.85 43.11 26.52
N ASP A 244 32.17 41.94 25.96
CA ASP A 244 33.57 41.57 25.68
C ASP A 244 34.26 42.46 24.64
N LYS A 245 33.49 43.08 23.72
CA LYS A 245 34.01 44.01 22.72
C LYS A 245 34.26 45.44 23.22
N ILE A 246 33.82 45.78 24.44
CA ILE A 246 33.99 47.11 25.05
C ILE A 246 35.23 47.12 25.97
N TYR A 247 35.72 45.95 26.38
CA TYR A 247 36.85 45.79 27.30
C TYR A 247 38.11 45.15 26.68
N SER A 248 38.20 45.12 25.34
CA SER A 248 39.40 44.74 24.58
C SER A 248 39.78 45.84 23.62
#